data_AF-A0A0B4BG92-F1
#
_entry.id   AF-A0A0B4BG92-F1
#
_cell.length_a   1.000
_cell.length_b   1.000
_cell.length_c   1.000
_cell.angle_alpha   90.00
_cell.angle_beta   90.00
_cell.angle_gamma   90.00
#
_symmetry.space_group_name_H-M   'P 1'
#
loop_
_entity.id
_entity.type
_entity.pdbx_description
1 polymer ?
#
loop_
_entity_poly.entity_id
_entity_poly.type
_entity_poly.pdbx_seq_one_letter_code
_entity_poly.pdbx_strand_id
1 'polypeptide(L)'
;AAVLGDDAGDAGNGFATYAAERGAAELHDLLEAAAAYMSFVEGRDHFSRPQLISKVRSAGGGDFNREDGLRSFGQLLRDGKIERSGNGKFTASGDIGFKPGKRAAG
;
A
#
# COMPACT_ATOMS: atom_id res chain seq x y z
N ALA A 1 16.25 -16.72 -22.25
CA ALA A 1 16.22 -17.39 -20.93
C ALA A 1 15.11 -16.74 -20.12
N ALA A 2 13.98 -17.43 -20.00
CA ALA A 2 12.91 -17.07 -19.10
C ALA A 2 13.13 -17.90 -17.83
N VAL A 3 13.51 -17.25 -16.74
CA VAL A 3 13.22 -17.63 -15.35
C VAL A 3 13.76 -16.50 -14.49
N LEU A 4 12.87 -15.89 -13.71
CA LEU A 4 13.07 -15.39 -12.34
C LEU A 4 11.71 -14.84 -11.92
N GLY A 5 10.76 -15.77 -11.79
CA GLY A 5 9.70 -15.58 -10.81
C GLY A 5 10.35 -15.89 -9.47
N ASP A 6 10.68 -14.84 -8.75
CA ASP A 6 11.20 -14.90 -7.39
C ASP A 6 10.08 -14.39 -6.46
N ASP A 7 9.56 -15.34 -5.69
CA ASP A 7 9.09 -15.18 -4.32
C ASP A 7 7.81 -14.38 -4.02
N ALA A 8 6.69 -15.08 -4.17
CA ALA A 8 5.51 -14.91 -3.31
C ALA A 8 5.76 -15.33 -1.84
N GLY A 9 6.98 -15.08 -1.32
CA GLY A 9 7.53 -15.69 -0.10
C GLY A 9 7.92 -14.74 1.03
N ASP A 10 7.87 -13.41 0.85
CA ASP A 10 8.15 -12.47 1.93
C ASP A 10 7.22 -11.26 1.84
N ALA A 11 6.15 -11.28 2.65
CA ALA A 11 5.16 -10.21 2.67
C ALA A 11 5.77 -8.85 3.09
N GLY A 12 6.99 -8.78 3.64
CA GLY A 12 7.68 -7.52 3.91
C GLY A 12 8.42 -6.99 2.69
N ASN A 13 9.15 -7.85 1.99
CA ASN A 13 10.05 -7.50 0.90
C ASN A 13 9.33 -7.21 -0.42
N GLY A 14 8.20 -7.90 -0.67
CA GLY A 14 7.38 -7.67 -1.87
C GLY A 14 6.79 -6.26 -1.91
N PHE A 15 6.32 -5.73 -0.77
CA PHE A 15 5.81 -4.36 -0.71
C PHE A 15 6.93 -3.32 -0.81
N ALA A 16 8.08 -3.54 -0.16
CA ALA A 16 9.22 -2.62 -0.26
C ALA A 16 9.69 -2.43 -1.71
N THR A 17 9.82 -3.55 -2.45
CA THR A 17 10.14 -3.52 -3.88
C THR A 17 9.04 -2.82 -4.68
N TYR A 18 7.78 -3.15 -4.42
CA TYR A 18 6.63 -2.53 -5.08
C TYR A 18 6.59 -1.00 -4.89
N ALA A 19 6.80 -0.54 -3.66
CA ALA A 19 6.85 0.88 -3.32
C ALA A 19 7.99 1.59 -4.07
N ALA A 20 9.19 1.00 -4.06
CA ALA A 20 10.35 1.54 -4.76
C ALA A 20 10.14 1.60 -6.28
N GLU A 21 9.61 0.54 -6.90
CA GLU A 21 9.29 0.51 -8.34
C GLU A 21 8.23 1.54 -8.75
N ARG A 22 7.31 1.87 -7.84
CA ARG A 22 6.29 2.88 -8.05
C ARG A 22 6.75 4.31 -7.72
N GLY A 23 7.96 4.47 -7.17
CA GLY A 23 8.49 5.76 -6.74
C GLY A 23 7.84 6.30 -5.46
N ALA A 24 7.22 5.45 -4.65
CA ALA A 24 6.68 5.86 -3.35
C ALA A 24 7.84 6.10 -2.38
N ALA A 25 8.11 7.38 -2.09
CA ALA A 25 9.18 7.80 -1.18
C ALA A 25 8.63 8.42 0.11
N GLU A 26 7.50 9.13 0.00
CA GLU A 26 6.86 9.80 1.12
C GLU A 26 5.91 8.87 1.88
N LEU A 27 5.67 9.15 3.16
CA LEU A 27 4.77 8.34 3.99
C LEU A 27 3.35 8.23 3.40
N HIS A 28 2.84 9.30 2.79
CA HIS A 28 1.56 9.30 2.11
C HIS A 28 1.54 8.30 0.94
N ASP A 29 2.55 8.40 0.06
CA ASP A 29 2.70 7.53 -1.10
C ASP A 29 2.90 6.07 -0.68
N LEU A 30 3.68 5.84 0.36
CA LEU A 30 3.93 4.50 0.89
C LEU A 30 2.65 3.88 1.45
N LEU A 31 1.83 4.64 2.16
CA LEU A 31 0.54 4.15 2.66
C LEU A 31 -0.45 3.87 1.53
N GLU A 32 -0.46 4.72 0.51
CA GLU A 32 -1.29 4.52 -0.68
C GLU A 32 -0.83 3.28 -1.45
N ALA A 33 0.48 3.14 -1.68
CA ALA A 33 1.08 1.96 -2.30
C ALA A 33 0.83 0.69 -1.49
N ALA A 34 0.89 0.75 -0.16
CA ALA A 34 0.61 -0.40 0.70
C ALA A 34 -0.86 -0.82 0.61
N ALA A 35 -1.79 0.14 0.57
CA ALA A 35 -3.21 -0.16 0.44
C ALA A 35 -3.49 -0.78 -0.93
N ALA A 36 -2.89 -0.23 -1.99
CA ALA A 36 -3.01 -0.76 -3.34
C ALA A 36 -2.40 -2.17 -3.44
N TYR A 37 -1.22 -2.37 -2.85
CA TYR A 37 -0.55 -3.66 -2.82
C TYR A 37 -1.40 -4.71 -2.10
N MET A 38 -1.92 -4.39 -0.91
CA MET A 38 -2.75 -5.33 -0.16
C MET A 38 -4.03 -5.68 -0.91
N SER A 39 -4.72 -4.71 -1.52
CA SER A 39 -5.99 -4.98 -2.19
C SER A 39 -5.85 -5.58 -3.58
N PHE A 40 -4.90 -5.11 -4.39
CA PHE A 40 -4.79 -5.52 -5.80
C PHE A 40 -3.69 -6.56 -6.04
N VAL A 41 -2.62 -6.58 -5.24
CA VAL A 41 -1.53 -7.57 -5.38
C VAL A 41 -1.76 -8.78 -4.47
N GLU A 42 -2.03 -8.55 -3.17
CA GLU A 42 -2.35 -9.66 -2.25
C GLU A 42 -3.79 -10.14 -2.36
N GLY A 43 -4.65 -9.42 -3.11
CA GLY A 43 -6.07 -9.76 -3.23
C GLY A 43 -6.84 -9.65 -1.92
N ARG A 44 -6.37 -8.85 -0.95
CA ARG A 44 -7.09 -8.62 0.31
C ARG A 44 -8.19 -7.60 0.09
N ASP A 45 -9.43 -8.06 0.15
CA ASP A 45 -10.60 -7.17 0.14
C ASP A 45 -10.59 -6.15 1.29
N HIS A 46 -9.95 -6.50 2.42
CA HIS A 46 -9.99 -5.68 3.63
C HIS A 46 -8.68 -5.72 4.42
N PHE A 47 -8.25 -4.56 4.91
CA PHE A 47 -7.13 -4.37 5.84
C PHE A 47 -7.52 -3.45 6.99
N SER A 48 -6.77 -3.49 8.09
CA SER A 48 -6.97 -2.60 9.23
C SER A 48 -5.91 -1.51 9.29
N ARG A 49 -6.20 -0.39 9.97
CA ARG A 49 -5.24 0.70 10.19
C ARG A 49 -3.88 0.20 10.70
N PRO A 50 -3.81 -0.61 11.78
CA PRO A 50 -2.51 -1.07 12.28
C PRO A 50 -1.80 -2.01 11.30
N GLN A 51 -2.52 -2.83 10.52
CA GLN A 51 -1.90 -3.69 9.51
C GLN A 51 -1.22 -2.86 8.41
N LEU A 52 -1.90 -1.84 7.90
CA LEU A 52 -1.36 -0.97 6.87
C LEU A 52 -0.13 -0.19 7.37
N ILE A 53 -0.21 0.42 8.56
CA ILE A 53 0.90 1.15 9.19
C ILE A 53 2.10 0.22 9.39
N SER A 54 1.86 -1.00 9.89
CA SER A 54 2.91 -1.98 10.13
C SER A 54 3.57 -2.42 8.82
N LYS A 55 2.79 -2.59 7.75
CA LYS A 55 3.30 -2.95 6.42
C LYS A 55 4.28 -1.92 5.89
N VAL A 56 3.91 -0.63 5.95
CA VAL A 56 4.78 0.47 5.53
C VAL A 56 6.05 0.55 6.38
N ARG A 57 5.91 0.34 7.68
CA ARG A 57 7.04 0.35 8.61
C ARG A 57 8.01 -0.81 8.35
N SER A 58 7.50 -1.99 8.04
CA SER A 58 8.32 -3.17 7.73
C SER A 58 9.06 -3.04 6.40
N ALA A 59 8.54 -2.28 5.44
CA ALA A 59 9.17 -2.08 4.14
C ALA A 59 10.23 -0.96 4.10
N GLY A 60 10.62 -0.41 5.25
CA GLY A 60 11.68 0.58 5.32
C GLY A 60 11.24 2.01 5.00
N GLY A 61 9.96 2.34 5.21
CA GLY A 61 9.38 3.68 5.00
C GLY A 61 9.93 4.82 5.86
N GLY A 62 11.13 4.68 6.45
CA GLY A 62 11.78 5.65 7.31
C GLY A 62 11.29 5.64 8.77
N ASP A 63 11.96 6.44 9.59
CA ASP A 63 11.60 6.74 10.98
C ASP A 63 10.34 7.62 11.06
N PHE A 64 9.22 7.16 10.53
CA PHE A 64 7.95 7.86 10.73
C PHE A 64 7.29 7.42 12.04
N ASN A 65 6.68 8.37 12.74
CA ASN A 65 5.95 8.07 13.95
C ASN A 65 4.56 7.53 13.62
N ARG A 66 3.96 6.78 14.55
CA ARG A 66 2.61 6.24 14.39
C ARG A 66 1.58 7.33 14.12
N GLU A 67 1.76 8.51 14.71
CA GLU A 67 0.89 9.67 14.52
C GLU A 67 0.89 10.19 13.08
N ASP A 68 2.07 10.31 12.46
CA ASP A 68 2.20 10.72 11.04
C ASP A 68 1.56 9.69 10.11
N GLY A 69 1.73 8.40 10.44
CA GLY A 69 1.08 7.33 9.70
C GLY A 69 -0.44 7.42 9.77
N LEU A 70 -1.00 7.70 10.96
CA LEU A 70 -2.44 7.87 11.15
C LEU A 70 -2.99 9.14 10.50
N ARG A 71 -2.19 10.21 10.44
CA ARG A 71 -2.52 11.46 9.74
C ARG A 71 -2.61 11.24 8.24
N SER A 72 -1.58 10.62 7.66
CA SER A 72 -1.52 10.29 6.23
C SER A 72 -2.62 9.31 5.84
N PHE A 73 -2.89 8.31 6.70
CA PHE A 73 -4.03 7.42 6.54
C PHE A 73 -5.38 8.16 6.51
N GLY A 74 -5.58 9.11 7.43
CA GLY A 74 -6.78 9.93 7.46
C GLY A 74 -6.93 10.80 6.21
N GLN A 75 -5.81 11.24 5.63
CA GLN A 75 -5.79 11.96 4.37
C GLN A 75 -6.28 11.07 3.22
N LEU A 76 -5.74 9.85 3.09
CA LEU A 76 -6.18 8.87 2.08
C LEU A 76 -7.68 8.54 2.17
N LEU A 77 -8.23 8.49 3.39
CA LEU A 77 -9.66 8.27 3.62
C LEU A 77 -10.52 9.46 3.16
N ARG A 78 -10.02 10.69 3.33
CA ARG A 78 -10.71 11.90 2.87
C ARG A 78 -10.62 12.07 1.36
N ASP A 79 -9.48 11.69 0.78
CA ASP A 79 -9.21 11.78 -0.65
C ASP A 79 -9.92 10.66 -1.44
N GLY A 80 -10.60 9.74 -0.75
CA GLY A 80 -11.33 8.62 -1.37
C GLY A 80 -10.41 7.52 -1.92
N LYS A 81 -9.11 7.56 -1.64
CA LYS A 81 -8.15 6.53 -2.06
C LYS A 81 -8.36 5.21 -1.33
N ILE A 82 -8.78 5.30 -0.08
CA ILE A 82 -9.20 4.16 0.73
C ILE A 82 -10.62 4.40 1.23
N GLU A 83 -11.38 3.33 1.35
CA GLU A 83 -12.77 3.35 1.77
C GLU A 83 -12.94 2.54 3.05
N ARG A 84 -13.84 2.99 3.92
CA ARG A 84 -14.18 2.24 5.14
C ARG A 84 -15.20 1.18 4.80
N SER A 85 -14.78 -0.08 4.76
CA SER A 85 -15.67 -1.21 4.47
C SER A 85 -16.55 -1.64 5.65
N GLY A 86 -16.25 -1.19 6.88
CA GLY A 86 -17.03 -1.51 8.08
C GLY A 86 -16.24 -2.31 9.13
N ASN A 87 -16.73 -2.38 10.37
CA ASN A 87 -16.08 -3.10 11.48
C ASN A 87 -14.59 -2.75 11.73
N GLY A 88 -14.22 -1.49 11.51
CA GLY A 88 -12.82 -1.03 11.65
C GLY A 88 -11.88 -1.52 10.54
N LYS A 89 -12.44 -2.05 9.45
CA LYS A 89 -11.73 -2.45 8.24
C LYS A 89 -11.85 -1.39 7.15
N PHE A 90 -10.85 -1.41 6.28
CA PHE A 90 -10.66 -0.48 5.18
C PHE A 90 -10.28 -1.27 3.93
N THR A 91 -10.57 -0.71 2.78
CA THR A 91 -10.25 -1.28 1.49
C THR A 91 -9.66 -0.20 0.60
N ALA A 92 -8.83 -0.56 -0.37
CA ALA A 92 -8.37 0.38 -1.37
C ALA A 92 -9.49 0.63 -2.37
N SER A 93 -9.73 1.90 -2.70
CA SER A 93 -10.71 2.26 -3.70
C SER A 93 -10.19 2.04 -5.11
N GLY A 94 -11.11 2.08 -6.08
CA GLY A 94 -10.80 2.17 -7.50
C GLY A 94 -10.04 3.45 -7.89
N ASP A 95 -9.96 4.47 -7.04
CA ASP A 95 -9.23 5.71 -7.33
C ASP A 95 -7.79 5.72 -6.82
N ILE A 96 -7.31 4.61 -6.24
CA ILE A 96 -5.94 4.53 -5.74
C ILE A 96 -4.92 4.70 -6.86
N GLY A 97 -3.96 5.60 -6.69
CA GLY A 97 -2.96 5.97 -7.70
C GLY A 97 -1.93 4.89 -7.94
N PHE A 98 -1.65 4.07 -6.93
CA PHE A 98 -0.60 3.04 -6.95
C PHE A 98 -1.09 1.66 -7.40
N LYS A 99 -2.04 1.57 -8.33
CA LYS A 99 -2.55 0.27 -8.81
C LYS A 99 -1.49 -0.56 -9.54
N PRO A 100 -1.46 -1.89 -9.31
CA PRO A 100 -0.60 -2.81 -10.05
C PRO A 100 -1.14 -2.95 -11.48
N GLY A 101 -0.59 -2.15 -12.39
CA GLY A 101 -0.90 -2.27 -13.81
C GLY A 101 -2.20 -1.58 -14.22
N LYS A 102 -2.12 -0.27 -14.41
CA LYS A 102 -2.35 0.21 -15.77
C LYS A 102 -1.10 0.99 -16.16
N ARG A 103 -0.27 0.37 -17.02
CA ARG A 103 0.58 1.16 -17.91
C ARG A 103 -0.33 2.26 -18.43
N ALA A 104 -0.05 3.52 -18.13
CA ALA A 104 -0.58 4.61 -18.91
C ALA A 104 -0.04 4.37 -20.33
N ALA A 105 -0.80 3.61 -21.12
CA ALA A 105 -0.73 3.67 -22.56
C ALA A 105 -1.29 5.05 -22.89
N GLY A 106 -0.38 5.99 -23.10
CA GLY A 106 -0.59 7.29 -23.71
C GLY A 106 0.58 7.50 -24.65
#